data_AF-A0A7J4GWX3-F1
#
_entry.id   AF-A0A7J4GWX3-F1
#
_cell.length_a   1.000
_cell.length_b   1.000
_cell.length_c   1.000
_cell.angle_alpha   90.00
_cell.angle_beta   90.00
_cell.angle_gamma   90.00
#
_symmetry.space_group_name_H-M   'P 1'
#
loop_
_entity.id
_entity.type
_entity.pdbx_description
1 polymer ?
#
loop_
_entity_poly.entity_id
_entity_poly.type
_entity_poly.pdbx_seq_one_letter_code
_entity_poly.pdbx_strand_id
1 'polypeptide(L)'
;MVVDEVLEAEMVYPNSKFKSQAIIVRDVIMKPAILASVLVVVFVSSTLVVIFVDFSPAIEYELIDFDETRARGFAQDLVDLGHEDWKGRMSGTAEELAAAQYVEAKLAELGYQTELNQYQVPMHRINSEPSLKICTPGLIVTGPGVCSTADLTASEYEFSHRIDYVIQGFSGESNFRFQNNAEIVHLGNGSDDALWESAAGKIGYIVSGGTVGSNTQIMVKAIENDLSSIIRVNKDRGCGTIEGEDCVPIFKGTGYDDMVSANGGSAPTQMAFIAMSKDAGEILELEVINGSGRLEMLIDVTNDEKLTINVPCGTMQGKSDEVVIIGGHHDTVYNGPGAIDDTSGSASVLEMAAQMATIFESKGQPDRTVKFCTWGGEEEGLWGSKAYVEQNKAYLGENLRLYVNLDMNHVDIDYETRGNSVTLFTNNEVDLQYITAITSQYEKENSEMANRYDIRLALYAGAKGEPDGMPYNSDHGPFVYDRGTKEDGRAVVCYGSGSSEYHTYLDDMSRFNEESLGLSITIYGTYVNYLAYSINA
;
A
#
# COMPACT_ATOMS: atom_id res chain seq x y z
N MET A 1 -13.23 3.35 -4.12
CA MET A 1 -13.51 3.49 -2.67
C MET A 1 -12.91 2.32 -1.89
N VAL A 2 -11.63 2.51 -1.52
CA VAL A 2 -10.76 2.01 -0.41
C VAL A 2 -9.26 2.06 -0.86
N VAL A 3 -8.95 2.80 -1.94
CA VAL A 3 -7.60 3.32 -2.31
C VAL A 3 -7.78 4.62 -3.13
N ASP A 4 -8.80 5.45 -2.87
CA ASP A 4 -9.13 6.56 -3.81
C ASP A 4 -8.13 7.71 -3.84
N GLU A 5 -7.09 7.53 -3.07
CA GLU A 5 -6.48 8.49 -2.23
C GLU A 5 -5.16 7.76 -1.92
N VAL A 6 -3.96 8.25 -2.17
CA VAL A 6 -2.79 7.76 -1.40
C VAL A 6 -2.92 8.30 0.05
N LEU A 7 -4.15 8.37 0.59
CA LEU A 7 -4.79 9.61 1.07
C LEU A 7 -4.89 10.62 -0.14
N GLU A 8 -6.07 11.00 -0.66
CA GLU A 8 -6.31 11.80 -1.90
C GLU A 8 -5.50 13.03 -1.67
N ALA A 9 -4.87 13.46 -2.74
CA ALA A 9 -4.48 14.84 -2.88
C ALA A 9 -5.54 15.73 -2.18
N GLU A 10 -5.12 16.43 -1.12
CA GLU A 10 -5.93 17.36 -0.33
C GLU A 10 -6.87 16.69 0.70
N MET A 11 -6.51 16.73 1.98
CA MET A 11 -7.17 17.69 2.87
C MET A 11 -8.37 18.45 2.25
N VAL A 12 -9.60 17.94 2.43
CA VAL A 12 -10.80 18.80 2.37
C VAL A 12 -11.42 18.93 3.76
N TYR A 13 -11.05 20.04 4.40
CA TYR A 13 -11.56 20.66 5.62
C TYR A 13 -12.98 20.27 6.12
N PRO A 14 -13.15 20.13 7.45
CA PRO A 14 -14.14 20.91 8.16
C PRO A 14 -13.51 22.27 8.49
N ASN A 15 -14.12 23.31 7.93
CA ASN A 15 -13.87 24.70 8.25
C ASN A 15 -14.23 24.94 9.74
N SER A 16 -13.33 24.60 10.66
CA SER A 16 -13.37 25.10 12.03
C SER A 16 -12.12 25.93 12.24
N LYS A 17 -12.22 27.20 11.88
CA LYS A 17 -11.49 28.21 12.64
C LYS A 17 -11.83 27.95 14.10
N PHE A 18 -10.88 27.45 14.89
CA PHE A 18 -10.82 27.80 16.30
C PHE A 18 -10.65 29.32 16.37
N LYS A 19 -11.75 30.05 16.11
CA LYS A 19 -11.92 31.36 16.70
C LYS A 19 -12.06 31.05 18.18
N SER A 20 -11.05 31.45 18.94
CA SER A 20 -11.24 31.79 20.33
C SER A 20 -12.60 32.48 20.44
N GLN A 21 -13.53 31.88 21.17
CA GLN A 21 -14.67 32.64 21.67
C GLN A 21 -14.10 33.62 22.70
N ALA A 22 -13.51 34.70 22.20
CA ALA A 22 -13.51 35.95 22.92
C ALA A 22 -14.98 36.29 23.12
N ILE A 23 -15.46 35.99 24.34
CA ILE A 23 -16.75 36.43 24.83
C ILE A 23 -16.78 37.94 24.63
N ILE A 24 -17.51 38.40 23.61
CA ILE A 24 -17.88 39.80 23.47
C ILE A 24 -18.88 40.06 24.59
N VAL A 25 -18.34 40.52 25.71
CA VAL A 25 -19.09 41.21 26.75
C VAL A 25 -19.70 42.43 26.06
N ARG A 26 -20.99 42.36 25.74
CA ARG A 26 -21.76 43.55 25.37
C ARG A 26 -21.85 44.42 26.61
N ASP A 27 -21.25 45.60 26.51
CA ASP A 27 -21.43 46.72 27.43
C ASP A 27 -22.91 46.94 27.73
N VAL A 28 -23.35 46.51 28.91
CA VAL A 28 -24.52 47.06 29.57
C VAL A 28 -23.99 47.88 30.73
N ILE A 29 -23.80 49.16 30.41
CA ILE A 29 -23.86 50.36 31.25
C ILE A 29 -23.95 50.09 32.77
N MET A 30 -22.86 50.38 33.47
CA MET A 30 -22.81 50.53 34.93
C MET A 30 -23.85 51.53 35.44
N LYS A 31 -24.52 51.18 36.54
CA LYS A 31 -24.93 52.14 37.58
C LYS A 31 -24.34 51.70 38.93
N PRO A 32 -23.73 52.61 39.70
CA PRO A 32 -23.03 52.26 40.94
C PRO A 32 -23.92 52.38 42.19
N ALA A 33 -23.53 51.64 43.24
CA ALA A 33 -23.88 51.81 44.66
C ALA A 33 -25.30 51.32 45.06
N ILE A 34 -25.57 50.68 46.21
CA ILE A 34 -25.07 50.84 47.59
C ILE A 34 -25.27 49.52 48.36
N LEU A 35 -24.20 49.11 49.05
CA LEU A 35 -24.10 48.47 50.38
C LEU A 35 -25.41 48.05 51.11
N ALA A 36 -25.53 46.75 51.46
CA ALA A 36 -25.96 46.29 52.81
C ALA A 36 -26.04 44.74 52.92
N SER A 37 -25.06 44.19 53.63
CA SER A 37 -24.97 42.98 54.45
C SER A 37 -26.26 42.18 54.77
N VAL A 38 -26.29 40.86 54.48
CA VAL A 38 -26.87 39.80 55.36
C VAL A 38 -26.16 38.45 55.16
N LEU A 39 -25.42 38.04 56.19
CA LEU A 39 -25.11 36.71 56.75
C LEU A 39 -25.04 35.42 55.89
N VAL A 40 -23.80 34.89 55.80
CA VAL A 40 -23.31 33.54 56.21
C VAL A 40 -24.19 32.31 55.95
N VAL A 41 -23.78 31.41 55.05
CA VAL A 41 -23.66 29.94 55.26
C VAL A 41 -22.64 29.33 54.27
N VAL A 42 -21.49 28.91 54.83
CA VAL A 42 -20.67 27.71 54.55
C VAL A 42 -20.10 27.47 53.13
N PHE A 43 -18.79 27.73 53.02
CA PHE A 43 -17.74 26.94 52.37
C PHE A 43 -18.17 25.63 51.66
N VAL A 44 -18.31 25.65 50.33
CA VAL A 44 -17.76 24.65 49.39
C VAL A 44 -17.63 25.31 48.02
N SER A 45 -16.46 25.88 47.72
CA SER A 45 -16.03 26.08 46.34
C SER A 45 -14.54 25.85 46.29
N SER A 46 -14.14 24.59 46.44
CA SER A 46 -12.84 24.15 45.96
C SER A 46 -12.84 24.38 44.46
N THR A 47 -12.05 25.37 44.04
CA THR A 47 -11.55 25.56 42.70
C THR A 47 -11.12 24.20 42.15
N LEU A 48 -11.96 23.60 41.31
CA LEU A 48 -11.54 22.56 40.37
C LEU A 48 -10.76 23.29 39.28
N VAL A 49 -9.51 23.63 39.60
CA VAL A 49 -8.49 23.78 38.59
C VAL A 49 -8.31 22.37 38.05
N VAL A 50 -8.98 22.06 36.94
CA VAL A 50 -8.61 20.91 36.11
C VAL A 50 -7.24 21.27 35.56
N ILE A 51 -6.21 20.86 36.29
CA ILE A 51 -4.86 20.76 35.73
C ILE A 51 -5.01 19.66 34.69
N PHE A 52 -5.03 20.03 33.41
CA PHE A 52 -4.55 19.11 32.38
C PHE A 52 -3.09 18.86 32.74
N VAL A 53 -2.85 17.82 33.53
CA VAL A 53 -1.51 17.30 33.75
C VAL A 53 -1.15 16.72 32.40
N ASP A 54 -0.30 17.42 31.68
CA ASP A 54 0.45 16.87 30.55
C ASP A 54 1.21 15.66 31.10
N PHE A 55 0.64 14.48 30.87
CA PHE A 55 1.25 13.20 31.22
C PHE A 55 2.17 12.72 30.09
N SER A 56 2.63 13.62 29.20
CA SER A 56 3.86 13.34 28.46
C SER A 56 4.96 13.14 29.51
N PRO A 57 5.55 11.94 29.63
CA PRO A 57 6.68 11.77 30.52
C PRO A 57 7.71 12.85 30.15
N ALA A 58 8.28 13.53 31.15
CA ALA A 58 9.47 14.35 30.95
C ALA A 58 10.70 13.45 30.70
N ILE A 59 10.54 12.46 29.81
CA ILE A 59 11.56 11.56 29.32
C ILE A 59 12.12 12.26 28.09
N GLU A 60 13.36 12.71 28.21
CA GLU A 60 14.17 13.07 27.06
C GLU A 60 14.61 11.76 26.41
N TYR A 61 14.21 11.54 25.16
CA TYR A 61 14.56 10.33 24.42
C TYR A 61 15.96 10.49 23.83
N GLU A 62 16.74 9.43 23.80
CA GLU A 62 17.94 9.40 22.98
C GLU A 62 17.50 9.03 21.56
N LEU A 63 17.44 10.02 20.65
CA LEU A 63 17.08 9.78 19.26
C LEU A 63 18.08 8.79 18.65
N ILE A 64 17.57 7.77 17.96
CA ILE A 64 18.44 6.88 17.20
C ILE A 64 19.00 7.61 15.96
N ASP A 65 20.14 7.15 15.46
CA ASP A 65 20.77 7.72 14.27
C ASP A 65 20.15 7.14 12.98
N PHE A 66 20.49 7.71 11.82
CA PHE A 66 20.06 7.27 10.50
C PHE A 66 21.19 7.43 9.48
N ASP A 67 21.50 6.37 8.72
CA ASP A 67 22.50 6.37 7.65
C ASP A 67 21.81 6.34 6.28
N GLU A 68 21.71 7.53 5.69
CA GLU A 68 21.13 7.75 4.36
C GLU A 68 21.80 6.93 3.26
N THR A 69 23.14 6.83 3.29
CA THR A 69 23.90 6.09 2.27
C THR A 69 23.64 4.60 2.36
N ARG A 70 23.54 4.07 3.58
CA ARG A 70 23.24 2.65 3.81
C ARG A 70 21.80 2.31 3.44
N ALA A 71 20.84 3.17 3.78
CA ALA A 71 19.44 3.00 3.38
C ALA A 71 19.29 2.98 1.84
N ARG A 72 19.91 3.95 1.14
CA ARG A 72 19.92 3.94 -0.34
C ARG A 72 20.60 2.69 -0.90
N GLY A 73 21.69 2.24 -0.28
CA GLY A 73 22.39 1.03 -0.67
C GLY A 73 21.50 -0.21 -0.60
N PHE A 74 20.79 -0.40 0.52
CA PHE A 74 19.81 -1.48 0.67
C PHE A 74 18.70 -1.41 -0.37
N ALA A 75 18.19 -0.20 -0.64
CA ALA A 75 17.15 -0.02 -1.65
C ALA A 75 17.64 -0.37 -3.06
N GLN A 76 18.81 0.12 -3.45
CA GLN A 76 19.39 -0.17 -4.76
C GLN A 76 19.67 -1.68 -4.94
N ASP A 77 20.25 -2.32 -3.92
CA ASP A 77 20.53 -3.76 -3.97
C ASP A 77 19.23 -4.57 -4.17
N LEU A 78 18.14 -4.20 -3.49
CA LEU A 78 16.83 -4.85 -3.65
C LEU A 78 16.23 -4.60 -5.04
N VAL A 79 16.27 -3.37 -5.55
CA VAL A 79 15.82 -3.03 -6.92
C VAL A 79 16.60 -3.84 -7.97
N ASP A 80 17.90 -4.03 -7.78
CA ASP A 80 18.76 -4.76 -8.71
C ASP A 80 18.47 -6.28 -8.74
N LEU A 81 17.73 -6.81 -7.76
CA LEU A 81 17.26 -8.21 -7.74
C LEU A 81 15.97 -8.43 -8.57
N GLY A 82 15.46 -7.38 -9.20
CA GLY A 82 14.30 -7.44 -10.08
C GLY A 82 14.49 -8.27 -11.35
N HIS A 83 13.39 -8.75 -11.92
CA HIS A 83 13.40 -9.52 -13.16
C HIS A 83 14.13 -8.77 -14.30
N GLU A 84 14.93 -9.46 -15.12
CA GLU A 84 15.78 -8.82 -16.13
C GLU A 84 15.00 -7.87 -17.08
N ASP A 85 13.84 -8.30 -17.55
CA ASP A 85 12.99 -7.50 -18.44
C ASP A 85 11.96 -6.64 -17.69
N TRP A 86 11.18 -7.25 -16.78
CA TRP A 86 10.05 -6.59 -16.14
C TRP A 86 10.38 -5.79 -14.87
N LYS A 87 11.58 -6.02 -14.31
CA LYS A 87 12.15 -5.35 -13.13
C LYS A 87 11.45 -5.64 -11.79
N GLY A 88 10.25 -6.20 -11.79
CA GLY A 88 9.56 -6.55 -10.54
C GLY A 88 10.12 -7.78 -9.83
N ARG A 89 9.75 -7.90 -8.56
CA ARG A 89 10.01 -9.03 -7.65
C ARG A 89 8.70 -9.60 -7.15
N MET A 90 7.85 -10.01 -8.09
CA MET A 90 6.52 -10.54 -7.79
C MET A 90 6.62 -11.77 -6.88
N SER A 91 5.69 -11.88 -5.95
CA SER A 91 5.62 -12.98 -5.01
C SER A 91 5.58 -14.36 -5.66
N GLY A 92 6.34 -15.31 -5.09
CA GLY A 92 6.42 -16.68 -5.60
C GLY A 92 7.35 -16.87 -6.82
N THR A 93 8.09 -15.83 -7.20
CA THR A 93 9.13 -15.88 -8.24
C THR A 93 10.52 -16.17 -7.65
N ALA A 94 11.52 -16.33 -8.52
CA ALA A 94 12.91 -16.49 -8.06
C ALA A 94 13.48 -15.17 -7.53
N GLU A 95 13.01 -14.05 -8.05
CA GLU A 95 13.36 -12.68 -7.71
C GLU A 95 12.89 -12.32 -6.29
N GLU A 96 11.65 -12.68 -5.92
CA GLU A 96 11.16 -12.51 -4.54
C GLU A 96 11.97 -13.36 -3.55
N LEU A 97 12.25 -14.63 -3.88
CA LEU A 97 13.10 -15.48 -3.05
C LEU A 97 14.51 -14.89 -2.87
N ALA A 98 15.09 -14.32 -3.94
CA ALA A 98 16.39 -13.70 -3.87
C ALA A 98 16.40 -12.46 -2.96
N ALA A 99 15.36 -11.62 -3.03
CA ALA A 99 15.18 -10.50 -2.11
C ALA A 99 14.98 -10.96 -0.66
N ALA A 100 14.20 -12.01 -0.43
CA ALA A 100 14.01 -12.58 0.90
C ALA A 100 15.35 -13.07 1.50
N GLN A 101 16.15 -13.78 0.70
CA GLN A 101 17.48 -14.26 1.10
C GLN A 101 18.47 -13.12 1.33
N TYR A 102 18.38 -12.04 0.54
CA TYR A 102 19.17 -10.84 0.75
C TYR A 102 18.86 -10.20 2.12
N VAL A 103 17.58 -9.98 2.43
CA VAL A 103 17.15 -9.44 3.73
C VAL A 103 17.61 -10.34 4.87
N GLU A 104 17.40 -11.66 4.76
CA GLU A 104 17.87 -12.62 5.76
C GLU A 104 19.38 -12.51 5.98
N ALA A 105 20.18 -12.47 4.91
CA ALA A 105 21.62 -12.35 4.99
C ALA A 105 22.05 -11.05 5.68
N LYS A 106 21.39 -9.91 5.37
CA LYS A 106 21.68 -8.63 6.01
C LYS A 106 21.36 -8.62 7.49
N LEU A 107 20.24 -9.21 7.89
CA LEU A 107 19.90 -9.35 9.31
C LEU A 107 20.91 -10.27 10.04
N ALA A 108 21.35 -11.36 9.40
CA ALA A 108 22.39 -12.22 9.97
C ALA A 108 23.75 -11.50 10.13
N GLU A 109 24.15 -10.70 9.13
CA GLU A 109 25.37 -9.87 9.16
C GLU A 109 25.35 -8.88 10.33
N LEU A 110 24.17 -8.37 10.67
CA LEU A 110 23.94 -7.45 11.80
C LEU A 110 23.85 -8.17 13.17
N GLY A 111 23.97 -9.49 13.20
CA GLY A 111 23.99 -10.29 14.44
C GLY A 111 22.62 -10.74 14.95
N TYR A 112 21.56 -10.63 14.15
CA TYR A 112 20.23 -11.15 14.49
C TYR A 112 20.15 -12.67 14.29
N GLN A 113 19.30 -13.33 15.07
CA GLN A 113 18.93 -14.73 14.82
C GLN A 113 17.90 -14.79 13.71
N THR A 114 18.26 -15.38 12.58
CA THR A 114 17.42 -15.34 11.38
C THR A 114 16.58 -16.60 11.16
N GLU A 115 15.44 -16.40 10.52
CA GLU A 115 14.54 -17.44 10.07
C GLU A 115 13.89 -17.02 8.74
N LEU A 116 13.98 -17.88 7.74
CA LEU A 116 13.24 -17.75 6.48
C LEU A 116 11.95 -18.56 6.56
N ASN A 117 10.84 -17.90 6.87
CA ASN A 117 9.52 -18.52 6.89
C ASN A 117 9.01 -18.71 5.46
N GLN A 118 8.33 -19.82 5.19
CA GLN A 118 7.80 -20.14 3.86
C GLN A 118 6.35 -20.58 3.95
N TYR A 119 5.50 -19.98 3.12
CA TYR A 119 4.06 -20.24 3.12
C TYR A 119 3.56 -20.59 1.72
N GLN A 120 2.75 -21.64 1.64
CA GLN A 120 2.06 -22.03 0.40
C GLN A 120 0.70 -21.33 0.33
N VAL A 121 0.59 -20.29 -0.50
CA VAL A 121 -0.58 -19.41 -0.58
C VAL A 121 -1.14 -19.41 -2.01
N PRO A 122 -2.45 -19.18 -2.19
CA PRO A 122 -3.02 -18.98 -3.52
C PRO A 122 -2.29 -17.83 -4.22
N MET A 123 -1.83 -18.08 -5.43
CA MET A 123 -1.09 -17.10 -6.23
C MET A 123 -1.43 -17.28 -7.70
N HIS A 124 -1.05 -16.29 -8.50
CA HIS A 124 -1.06 -16.42 -9.94
C HIS A 124 0.36 -16.38 -10.49
N ARG A 125 0.57 -17.00 -11.64
CA ARG A 125 1.85 -17.07 -12.34
C ARG A 125 1.64 -16.63 -13.78
N ILE A 126 2.41 -15.64 -14.21
CA ILE A 126 2.49 -15.26 -15.63
C ILE A 126 3.51 -16.19 -16.28
N ASN A 127 3.05 -17.02 -17.22
CA ASN A 127 3.86 -18.11 -17.79
C ASN A 127 4.67 -17.66 -19.02
N SER A 128 4.20 -16.62 -19.71
CA SER A 128 4.88 -16.02 -20.86
C SER A 128 4.52 -14.55 -21.03
N GLU A 129 5.34 -13.81 -21.78
CA GLU A 129 5.04 -12.44 -22.20
C GLU A 129 3.63 -12.35 -22.83
N PRO A 130 2.75 -11.47 -22.34
CA PRO A 130 1.44 -11.30 -22.93
C PRO A 130 1.53 -10.62 -24.30
N SER A 131 0.52 -10.85 -25.13
CA SER A 131 0.38 -10.16 -26.41
C SER A 131 -1.03 -9.61 -26.58
N LEU A 132 -1.11 -8.31 -26.88
CA LEU A 132 -2.34 -7.61 -27.16
C LEU A 132 -2.19 -6.85 -28.47
N LYS A 133 -3.06 -7.15 -29.43
CA LYS A 133 -3.01 -6.57 -30.77
C LYS A 133 -4.40 -6.24 -31.27
N ILE A 134 -4.47 -5.24 -32.13
CA ILE A 134 -5.64 -5.02 -32.96
C ILE A 134 -5.26 -5.10 -34.43
N CYS A 135 -6.23 -5.50 -35.24
CA CYS A 135 -6.10 -5.49 -36.68
C CYS A 135 -7.33 -4.85 -37.29
N THR A 136 -7.14 -3.81 -38.09
CA THR A 136 -8.18 -3.21 -38.94
C THR A 136 -8.15 -3.91 -40.30
N PRO A 137 -9.21 -4.66 -40.66
CA PRO A 137 -9.27 -5.42 -41.91
C PRO A 137 -9.06 -4.55 -43.15
N GLY A 138 -8.34 -5.10 -44.12
CA GLY A 138 -8.15 -4.48 -45.42
C GLY A 138 -9.26 -4.84 -46.43
N LEU A 139 -9.00 -4.58 -47.71
CA LEU A 139 -9.94 -4.86 -48.80
C LEU A 139 -9.84 -6.33 -49.23
N ILE A 140 -10.75 -7.17 -48.73
CA ILE A 140 -10.71 -8.61 -48.98
C ILE A 140 -11.28 -8.92 -50.37
N VAL A 141 -10.41 -9.26 -51.31
CA VAL A 141 -10.79 -9.61 -52.69
C VAL A 141 -11.25 -11.06 -52.80
N THR A 142 -10.68 -12.01 -52.02
CA THR A 142 -11.11 -13.42 -51.93
C THR A 142 -10.58 -14.14 -50.68
N GLY A 143 -11.41 -14.97 -50.01
CA GLY A 143 -11.01 -15.94 -48.97
C GLY A 143 -11.32 -15.53 -47.51
N PRO A 144 -11.31 -16.47 -46.54
CA PRO A 144 -11.70 -16.21 -45.13
C PRO A 144 -10.62 -15.48 -44.30
N GLY A 145 -9.67 -14.81 -44.96
CA GLY A 145 -8.41 -14.37 -44.36
C GLY A 145 -8.40 -12.98 -43.72
N VAL A 146 -9.50 -12.52 -43.12
CA VAL A 146 -9.53 -11.24 -42.39
C VAL A 146 -8.44 -11.25 -41.31
N CYS A 147 -7.56 -10.25 -41.28
CA CYS A 147 -6.48 -10.17 -40.29
C CYS A 147 -5.64 -11.45 -40.25
N SER A 148 -5.18 -11.86 -41.45
CA SER A 148 -4.31 -13.00 -41.65
C SER A 148 -3.28 -12.66 -42.72
N THR A 149 -2.31 -13.56 -42.96
CA THR A 149 -1.32 -13.41 -44.04
C THR A 149 -1.93 -13.27 -45.45
N ALA A 150 -3.21 -13.58 -45.63
CA ALA A 150 -3.93 -13.37 -46.88
C ALA A 150 -4.53 -11.96 -47.03
N ASP A 151 -4.66 -11.18 -45.95
CA ASP A 151 -5.12 -9.78 -45.98
C ASP A 151 -3.92 -8.84 -46.06
N LEU A 152 -3.39 -8.70 -47.28
CA LEU A 152 -2.19 -7.92 -47.57
C LEU A 152 -2.34 -6.40 -47.32
N THR A 153 -3.55 -5.95 -47.01
CA THR A 153 -3.88 -4.53 -46.76
C THR A 153 -4.40 -4.27 -45.35
N ALA A 154 -4.40 -5.30 -44.49
CA ALA A 154 -4.69 -5.13 -43.08
C ALA A 154 -3.65 -4.22 -42.42
N SER A 155 -4.10 -3.42 -41.46
CA SER A 155 -3.23 -2.66 -40.58
C SER A 155 -3.28 -3.29 -39.19
N GLU A 156 -2.12 -3.71 -38.68
CA GLU A 156 -1.98 -4.26 -37.34
C GLU A 156 -1.32 -3.22 -36.42
N TYR A 157 -1.79 -3.15 -35.18
CA TYR A 157 -1.20 -2.35 -34.11
C TYR A 157 -0.99 -3.26 -32.90
N GLU A 158 0.23 -3.26 -32.38
CA GLU A 158 0.64 -4.03 -31.20
C GLU A 158 0.82 -3.07 -30.04
N PHE A 159 0.10 -3.35 -28.94
CA PHE A 159 0.22 -2.58 -27.71
C PHE A 159 1.48 -3.02 -26.96
N SER A 160 2.21 -2.07 -26.40
CA SER A 160 3.39 -2.31 -25.58
C SER A 160 2.98 -2.69 -24.17
N HIS A 161 3.30 -3.91 -23.75
CA HIS A 161 3.09 -4.34 -22.37
C HIS A 161 3.85 -3.42 -21.39
N ARG A 162 3.24 -3.18 -20.22
CA ARG A 162 3.62 -2.25 -19.15
C ARG A 162 3.43 -0.75 -19.43
N ILE A 163 3.37 -0.35 -20.69
CA ILE A 163 3.12 1.04 -21.09
C ILE A 163 1.65 1.22 -21.46
N ASP A 164 1.18 0.44 -22.43
CA ASP A 164 -0.18 0.52 -22.94
C ASP A 164 -1.15 -0.36 -22.13
N TYR A 165 -0.66 -1.46 -21.55
CA TYR A 165 -1.47 -2.36 -20.73
C TYR A 165 -0.65 -3.20 -19.74
N VAL A 166 -1.30 -3.65 -18.66
CA VAL A 166 -0.78 -4.64 -17.70
C VAL A 166 -1.85 -5.67 -17.35
N ILE A 167 -1.43 -6.87 -16.99
CA ILE A 167 -2.27 -7.92 -16.41
C ILE A 167 -2.65 -7.49 -14.99
N GLN A 168 -3.85 -7.80 -14.52
CA GLN A 168 -4.28 -7.56 -13.14
C GLN A 168 -4.14 -8.82 -12.29
N GLY A 169 -3.97 -8.65 -10.98
CA GLY A 169 -3.72 -9.77 -10.08
C GLY A 169 -4.85 -10.81 -10.11
N PHE A 170 -4.46 -12.09 -10.12
CA PHE A 170 -5.36 -13.24 -10.29
C PHE A 170 -6.15 -13.28 -11.61
N SER A 171 -5.72 -12.54 -12.64
CA SER A 171 -6.17 -12.76 -14.02
C SER A 171 -6.11 -14.25 -14.41
N GLY A 172 -7.07 -14.72 -15.19
CA GLY A 172 -7.01 -16.03 -15.84
C GLY A 172 -6.35 -15.96 -17.22
N GLU A 173 -6.38 -17.09 -17.93
CA GLU A 173 -5.88 -17.26 -19.30
C GLU A 173 -6.84 -16.63 -20.33
N SER A 174 -6.28 -16.16 -21.45
CA SER A 174 -7.02 -15.81 -22.66
C SER A 174 -6.24 -16.22 -23.91
N ASN A 175 -6.94 -16.72 -24.92
CA ASN A 175 -6.39 -17.08 -26.24
C ASN A 175 -7.30 -16.60 -27.37
N PHE A 176 -7.76 -15.35 -27.30
CA PHE A 176 -8.51 -14.74 -28.39
C PHE A 176 -7.55 -14.35 -29.51
N ARG A 177 -7.78 -14.88 -30.70
CA ARG A 177 -7.08 -14.51 -31.93
C ARG A 177 -8.01 -13.69 -32.82
N PHE A 178 -7.45 -12.98 -33.79
CA PHE A 178 -8.26 -12.21 -34.75
C PHE A 178 -9.36 -13.03 -35.44
N GLN A 179 -9.15 -14.34 -35.63
CA GLN A 179 -10.11 -15.22 -36.28
C GLN A 179 -11.31 -15.56 -35.38
N ASN A 180 -11.16 -15.47 -34.06
CA ASN A 180 -12.27 -15.63 -33.13
C ASN A 180 -13.28 -14.49 -33.26
N ASN A 181 -12.85 -13.31 -33.70
CA ASN A 181 -13.69 -12.10 -33.79
C ASN A 181 -14.49 -11.88 -32.50
N ALA A 182 -13.79 -11.91 -31.36
CA ALA A 182 -14.38 -11.75 -30.04
C ALA A 182 -15.13 -10.41 -29.97
N GLU A 183 -16.35 -10.45 -29.45
CA GLU A 183 -17.16 -9.24 -29.28
C GLU A 183 -16.71 -8.50 -28.01
N ILE A 184 -16.47 -7.20 -28.14
CA ILE A 184 -16.15 -6.32 -27.03
C ILE A 184 -17.37 -5.42 -26.78
N VAL A 185 -17.82 -5.36 -25.52
CA VAL A 185 -18.97 -4.54 -25.12
C VAL A 185 -18.52 -3.42 -24.19
N HIS A 186 -18.95 -2.20 -24.47
CA HIS A 186 -18.65 -1.04 -23.63
C HIS A 186 -19.59 -1.00 -22.41
N LEU A 187 -19.04 -1.15 -21.21
CA LEU A 187 -19.77 -1.21 -19.93
C LEU A 187 -19.83 0.16 -19.21
N GLY A 188 -19.41 1.22 -19.89
CA GLY A 188 -19.37 2.55 -19.30
C GLY A 188 -18.32 2.60 -18.21
N ASN A 189 -18.70 3.18 -17.07
CA ASN A 189 -17.87 3.18 -15.87
C ASN A 189 -18.20 2.03 -14.89
N GLY A 190 -18.90 0.99 -15.38
CA GLY A 190 -19.32 -0.16 -14.58
C GLY A 190 -20.55 0.07 -13.70
N SER A 191 -21.10 1.29 -13.65
CA SER A 191 -22.21 1.62 -12.74
C SER A 191 -23.61 1.19 -13.26
N ASP A 192 -23.75 0.92 -14.55
CA ASP A 192 -25.04 0.56 -15.17
C ASP A 192 -25.18 -0.96 -15.29
N ASP A 193 -25.97 -1.56 -14.39
CA ASP A 193 -26.21 -3.01 -14.34
C ASP A 193 -26.81 -3.57 -15.64
N ALA A 194 -27.59 -2.78 -16.38
CA ALA A 194 -28.18 -3.25 -17.64
C ALA A 194 -27.12 -3.54 -18.72
N LEU A 195 -25.97 -2.86 -18.67
CA LEU A 195 -24.86 -3.13 -19.58
C LEU A 195 -24.22 -4.49 -19.26
N TRP A 196 -24.04 -4.80 -17.97
CA TRP A 196 -23.49 -6.07 -17.50
C TRP A 196 -24.39 -7.26 -17.84
N GLU A 197 -25.70 -7.14 -17.62
CA GLU A 197 -26.67 -8.21 -17.93
C GLU A 197 -26.67 -8.63 -19.42
N SER A 198 -26.17 -7.75 -20.30
CA SER A 198 -26.10 -7.99 -21.76
C SER A 198 -24.72 -8.48 -22.24
N ALA A 199 -23.77 -8.68 -21.33
CA ALA A 199 -22.35 -8.90 -21.63
C ALA A 199 -21.89 -10.36 -21.59
N ALA A 200 -22.80 -11.32 -21.33
CA ALA A 200 -22.48 -12.74 -21.29
C ALA A 200 -21.76 -13.23 -22.56
N GLY A 201 -20.63 -13.93 -22.36
CA GLY A 201 -19.73 -14.44 -23.39
C GLY A 201 -18.84 -13.39 -24.07
N LYS A 202 -18.95 -12.10 -23.71
CA LYS A 202 -18.23 -10.99 -24.35
C LYS A 202 -17.07 -10.51 -23.49
N ILE A 203 -16.15 -9.78 -24.12
CA ILE A 203 -15.10 -9.05 -23.42
C ILE A 203 -15.67 -7.72 -22.94
N GLY A 204 -15.65 -7.48 -21.64
CA GLY A 204 -16.12 -6.21 -21.06
C GLY A 204 -15.06 -5.13 -21.15
N TYR A 205 -15.37 -4.01 -21.80
CA TYR A 205 -14.55 -2.79 -21.79
C TYR A 205 -15.13 -1.79 -20.78
N ILE A 206 -14.34 -1.44 -19.76
CA ILE A 206 -14.77 -0.61 -18.64
C ILE A 206 -13.83 0.59 -18.53
N VAL A 207 -14.39 1.79 -18.45
CA VAL A 207 -13.64 3.02 -18.18
C VAL A 207 -13.65 3.30 -16.68
N SER A 208 -12.57 3.85 -16.15
CA SER A 208 -12.50 4.27 -14.73
C SER A 208 -13.40 5.50 -14.44
N GLY A 209 -13.64 5.80 -13.16
CA GLY A 209 -14.52 6.90 -12.72
C GLY A 209 -15.99 6.54 -12.44
N GLY A 210 -16.29 5.30 -12.05
CA GLY A 210 -17.64 4.84 -11.70
C GLY A 210 -17.81 4.30 -10.27
N THR A 211 -18.99 3.75 -9.96
CA THR A 211 -19.32 3.25 -8.62
C THR A 211 -18.71 1.88 -8.30
N VAL A 212 -18.33 1.11 -9.33
CA VAL A 212 -17.58 -0.14 -9.20
C VAL A 212 -16.10 0.23 -9.21
N GLY A 213 -15.52 0.42 -8.02
CA GLY A 213 -14.26 1.13 -7.87
C GLY A 213 -13.03 0.25 -7.79
N SER A 214 -13.17 -1.03 -7.38
CA SER A 214 -12.03 -1.93 -7.19
C SER A 214 -12.00 -3.06 -8.20
N ASN A 215 -10.80 -3.58 -8.48
CA ASN A 215 -10.60 -4.77 -9.32
C ASN A 215 -11.40 -5.96 -8.81
N THR A 216 -11.47 -6.16 -7.48
CA THR A 216 -12.31 -7.19 -6.87
C THR A 216 -13.77 -7.07 -7.28
N GLN A 217 -14.36 -5.87 -7.19
CA GLN A 217 -15.76 -5.67 -7.56
C GLN A 217 -15.99 -5.86 -9.07
N ILE A 218 -15.05 -5.40 -9.90
CA ILE A 218 -15.11 -5.58 -11.36
C ILE A 218 -15.06 -7.07 -11.72
N MET A 219 -14.12 -7.83 -11.15
CA MET A 219 -13.97 -9.26 -11.39
C MET A 219 -15.21 -10.04 -10.92
N VAL A 220 -15.70 -9.78 -9.71
CA VAL A 220 -16.91 -10.43 -9.19
C VAL A 220 -18.11 -10.18 -10.12
N LYS A 221 -18.34 -8.92 -10.52
CA LYS A 221 -19.42 -8.60 -11.48
C LYS A 221 -19.24 -9.29 -12.83
N ALA A 222 -18.01 -9.37 -13.33
CA ALA A 222 -17.73 -10.05 -14.59
C ALA A 222 -18.05 -11.54 -14.53
N ILE A 223 -17.67 -12.21 -13.44
CA ILE A 223 -17.99 -13.61 -13.17
C ILE A 223 -19.51 -13.81 -13.08
N GLU A 224 -20.21 -12.99 -12.29
CA GLU A 224 -21.66 -13.10 -12.10
C GLU A 224 -22.46 -12.88 -13.39
N ASN A 225 -21.90 -12.18 -14.37
CA ASN A 225 -22.51 -11.89 -15.67
C ASN A 225 -21.91 -12.72 -16.83
N ASP A 226 -21.10 -13.74 -16.52
CA ASP A 226 -20.53 -14.68 -17.50
C ASP A 226 -19.73 -13.99 -18.61
N LEU A 227 -18.99 -12.92 -18.28
CA LEU A 227 -18.05 -12.29 -19.21
C LEU A 227 -16.91 -13.24 -19.54
N SER A 228 -16.34 -13.11 -20.74
CA SER A 228 -15.23 -13.96 -21.16
C SER A 228 -13.85 -13.39 -20.79
N SER A 229 -13.70 -12.07 -20.78
CA SER A 229 -12.52 -11.35 -20.26
C SER A 229 -12.87 -9.90 -19.95
N ILE A 230 -11.95 -9.19 -19.29
CA ILE A 230 -12.13 -7.81 -18.82
C ILE A 230 -10.97 -6.94 -19.31
N ILE A 231 -11.32 -5.79 -19.88
CA ILE A 231 -10.40 -4.71 -20.21
C ILE A 231 -10.85 -3.48 -19.42
N ARG A 232 -10.05 -3.06 -18.44
CA ARG A 232 -10.25 -1.81 -17.71
C ARG A 232 -9.35 -0.73 -18.29
N VAL A 233 -9.86 0.46 -18.53
CA VAL A 233 -9.08 1.59 -19.03
C VAL A 233 -8.93 2.65 -17.96
N ASN A 234 -7.69 3.04 -17.67
CA ASN A 234 -7.38 4.17 -16.80
C ASN A 234 -7.62 5.48 -17.56
N LYS A 235 -8.55 6.33 -17.10
CA LYS A 235 -8.82 7.66 -17.68
C LYS A 235 -8.91 8.77 -16.62
N ASP A 236 -8.72 8.44 -15.35
CA ASP A 236 -8.92 9.36 -14.23
C ASP A 236 -7.73 9.44 -13.25
N ARG A 237 -6.75 8.52 -13.31
CA ARG A 237 -5.61 8.49 -12.38
C ARG A 237 -4.27 8.64 -13.09
N GLY A 238 -3.38 9.43 -12.50
CA GLY A 238 -1.99 9.57 -12.98
C GLY A 238 -1.86 10.16 -14.39
N CYS A 239 -2.89 10.87 -14.86
CA CYS A 239 -2.92 11.40 -16.21
C CYS A 239 -1.93 12.55 -16.35
N GLY A 240 -1.00 12.42 -17.29
CA GLY A 240 0.05 13.39 -17.58
C GLY A 240 1.09 13.58 -16.47
N THR A 241 1.14 12.67 -15.50
CA THR A 241 2.16 12.70 -14.44
C THR A 241 3.41 11.91 -14.81
N ILE A 242 3.29 10.96 -15.74
CA ILE A 242 4.36 10.02 -16.13
C ILE A 242 4.69 10.16 -17.61
N GLU A 243 3.73 9.91 -18.50
CA GLU A 243 3.92 9.89 -19.96
C GLU A 243 2.99 10.91 -20.65
N GLY A 244 3.52 12.09 -20.98
CA GLY A 244 2.81 13.09 -21.78
C GLY A 244 1.47 13.54 -21.16
N GLU A 245 0.35 13.20 -21.81
CA GLU A 245 -1.02 13.46 -21.34
C GLU A 245 -1.79 12.13 -21.09
N ASP A 246 -1.08 10.99 -21.14
CA ASP A 246 -1.62 9.65 -20.97
C ASP A 246 -1.81 9.31 -19.48
N CYS A 247 -2.70 8.38 -19.20
CA CYS A 247 -2.93 7.81 -17.89
C CYS A 247 -2.38 6.38 -17.90
N VAL A 248 -1.11 6.20 -17.54
CA VAL A 248 -0.40 4.90 -17.57
C VAL A 248 -1.16 3.87 -16.71
N PRO A 249 -1.26 2.60 -17.13
CA PRO A 249 -1.97 1.60 -16.37
C PRO A 249 -1.13 1.15 -15.17
N ILE A 250 -1.82 0.84 -14.07
CA ILE A 250 -1.20 0.29 -12.87
C ILE A 250 -1.62 -1.16 -12.67
N PHE A 251 -0.74 -1.95 -12.06
CA PHE A 251 -1.12 -3.27 -11.55
C PHE A 251 -1.94 -3.12 -10.29
N LYS A 252 -2.99 -3.94 -10.13
CA LYS A 252 -3.67 -4.11 -8.84
C LYS A 252 -4.16 -5.54 -8.66
N GLY A 253 -4.05 -6.04 -7.43
CA GLY A 253 -4.60 -7.32 -7.00
C GLY A 253 -6.12 -7.40 -7.11
N THR A 254 -6.62 -8.64 -7.07
CA THR A 254 -8.05 -8.98 -6.99
C THR A 254 -8.25 -9.86 -5.77
N GLY A 255 -9.28 -9.59 -4.97
CA GLY A 255 -9.61 -10.39 -3.78
C GLY A 255 -9.88 -11.84 -4.16
N TYR A 256 -8.94 -12.73 -3.83
CA TYR A 256 -9.01 -14.15 -4.21
C TYR A 256 -10.27 -14.84 -3.68
N ASP A 257 -10.57 -14.68 -2.39
CA ASP A 257 -11.72 -15.33 -1.76
C ASP A 257 -13.07 -14.83 -2.33
N ASP A 258 -13.16 -13.54 -2.65
CA ASP A 258 -14.36 -12.94 -3.26
C ASP A 258 -14.57 -13.49 -4.68
N MET A 259 -13.50 -13.54 -5.47
CA MET A 259 -13.50 -14.09 -6.83
C MET A 259 -13.87 -15.58 -6.85
N VAL A 260 -13.26 -16.38 -5.97
CA VAL A 260 -13.55 -17.81 -5.82
C VAL A 260 -15.00 -18.03 -5.39
N SER A 261 -15.50 -17.23 -4.46
CA SER A 261 -16.88 -17.30 -3.99
C SER A 261 -17.88 -16.98 -5.10
N ALA A 262 -17.59 -15.94 -5.90
CA ALA A 262 -18.41 -15.56 -7.05
C ALA A 262 -18.44 -16.66 -8.13
N ASN A 263 -17.31 -17.34 -8.36
CA ASN A 263 -17.18 -18.37 -9.38
C ASN A 263 -17.50 -19.80 -8.88
N GLY A 264 -18.36 -19.91 -7.87
CA GLY A 264 -18.87 -21.22 -7.42
C GLY A 264 -17.87 -22.10 -6.68
N GLY A 265 -16.79 -21.53 -6.13
CA GLY A 265 -15.81 -22.22 -5.28
C GLY A 265 -14.47 -22.54 -5.95
N SER A 266 -14.18 -21.99 -7.12
CA SER A 266 -12.88 -22.11 -7.80
C SER A 266 -12.46 -20.81 -8.47
N ALA A 267 -11.17 -20.59 -8.71
CA ALA A 267 -10.71 -19.43 -9.48
C ALA A 267 -11.21 -19.49 -10.95
N PRO A 268 -11.56 -18.36 -11.58
CA PRO A 268 -11.91 -18.29 -13.00
C PRO A 268 -10.65 -18.42 -13.86
N THR A 269 -10.32 -19.63 -14.29
CA THR A 269 -9.05 -19.89 -15.01
C THR A 269 -9.04 -19.39 -16.46
N GLN A 270 -10.19 -19.10 -17.04
CA GLN A 270 -10.33 -18.66 -18.45
C GLN A 270 -10.98 -17.27 -18.55
N MET A 271 -10.57 -16.34 -17.69
CA MET A 271 -11.03 -14.95 -17.71
C MET A 271 -9.85 -14.02 -17.53
N ALA A 272 -9.29 -13.51 -18.63
CA ALA A 272 -8.22 -12.54 -18.53
C ALA A 272 -8.74 -11.20 -18.03
N PHE A 273 -7.96 -10.54 -17.18
CA PHE A 273 -8.24 -9.19 -16.70
C PHE A 273 -7.00 -8.32 -16.90
N ILE A 274 -7.11 -7.33 -17.78
CA ILE A 274 -6.05 -6.34 -18.03
C ILE A 274 -6.52 -4.93 -17.67
N ALA A 275 -5.57 -4.07 -17.29
CA ALA A 275 -5.73 -2.63 -17.28
C ALA A 275 -4.97 -2.01 -18.46
N MET A 276 -5.53 -1.00 -19.10
CA MET A 276 -4.93 -0.27 -20.23
C MET A 276 -4.76 1.21 -19.92
N SER A 277 -3.78 1.82 -20.57
CA SER A 277 -3.61 3.28 -20.57
C SER A 277 -4.79 3.97 -21.24
N LYS A 278 -4.93 5.27 -21.01
CA LYS A 278 -5.99 6.07 -21.63
C LYS A 278 -5.86 6.03 -23.14
N ASP A 279 -4.68 6.34 -23.66
CA ASP A 279 -4.43 6.43 -25.10
C ASP A 279 -4.63 5.07 -25.78
N ALA A 280 -4.09 4.00 -25.18
CA ALA A 280 -4.26 2.64 -25.70
C ALA A 280 -5.74 2.20 -25.69
N GLY A 281 -6.47 2.52 -24.61
CA GLY A 281 -7.89 2.26 -24.50
C GLY A 281 -8.75 3.04 -25.51
N GLU A 282 -8.37 4.27 -25.85
CA GLU A 282 -9.04 5.10 -26.86
C GLU A 282 -8.80 4.56 -28.28
N ILE A 283 -7.59 4.07 -28.57
CA ILE A 283 -7.28 3.38 -29.83
C ILE A 283 -8.14 2.12 -29.97
N LEU A 284 -8.21 1.29 -28.93
CA LEU A 284 -9.04 0.07 -28.94
C LEU A 284 -10.53 0.40 -29.14
N GLU A 285 -11.04 1.41 -28.44
CA GLU A 285 -12.43 1.86 -28.56
C GLU A 285 -12.75 2.35 -29.98
N LEU A 286 -11.88 3.16 -30.56
CA LEU A 286 -12.07 3.70 -31.90
C LEU A 286 -12.02 2.62 -32.99
N GLU A 287 -11.00 1.78 -32.98
CA GLU A 287 -10.72 0.85 -34.08
C GLU A 287 -11.57 -0.42 -33.99
N VAL A 288 -11.85 -0.93 -32.78
CA VAL A 288 -12.55 -2.21 -32.59
C VAL A 288 -14.00 -2.02 -32.19
N ILE A 289 -14.28 -1.27 -31.11
CA ILE A 289 -15.65 -1.13 -30.58
C ILE A 289 -16.52 -0.30 -31.52
N ASN A 290 -16.00 0.85 -31.96
CA ASN A 290 -16.69 1.78 -32.86
C ASN A 290 -16.30 1.58 -34.35
N GLY A 291 -15.34 0.70 -34.60
CA GLY A 291 -14.78 0.45 -35.92
C GLY A 291 -15.09 -0.95 -36.45
N SER A 292 -14.20 -1.46 -37.29
CA SER A 292 -14.31 -2.81 -37.87
C SER A 292 -13.11 -3.70 -37.53
N GLY A 293 -12.26 -3.20 -36.62
CA GLY A 293 -11.07 -3.87 -36.14
C GLY A 293 -11.41 -5.13 -35.35
N ARG A 294 -10.40 -5.96 -35.16
CA ARG A 294 -10.47 -7.20 -34.39
C ARG A 294 -9.36 -7.23 -33.36
N LEU A 295 -9.65 -7.77 -32.19
CA LEU A 295 -8.69 -7.96 -31.11
C LEU A 295 -8.03 -9.35 -31.19
N GLU A 296 -6.74 -9.40 -30.88
CA GLU A 296 -6.03 -10.57 -30.40
C GLU A 296 -5.53 -10.28 -28.98
N MET A 297 -5.83 -11.19 -28.04
CA MET A 297 -5.47 -11.11 -26.63
C MET A 297 -5.01 -12.48 -26.15
N LEU A 298 -3.69 -12.63 -26.06
CA LEU A 298 -3.00 -13.85 -25.65
C LEU A 298 -2.38 -13.61 -24.27
N ILE A 299 -2.99 -14.16 -23.24
CA ILE A 299 -2.60 -14.03 -21.84
C ILE A 299 -2.44 -15.44 -21.29
N ASP A 300 -1.20 -15.83 -20.97
CA ASP A 300 -0.90 -17.14 -20.39
C ASP A 300 -0.62 -16.96 -18.89
N VAL A 301 -1.68 -17.14 -18.09
CA VAL A 301 -1.64 -16.99 -16.63
C VAL A 301 -2.32 -18.19 -15.98
N THR A 302 -1.67 -18.76 -14.97
CA THR A 302 -2.25 -19.77 -14.08
C THR A 302 -2.64 -19.10 -12.77
N ASN A 303 -3.90 -19.22 -12.32
CA ASN A 303 -4.43 -18.52 -11.13
C ASN A 303 -5.14 -19.43 -10.11
N ASP A 304 -5.08 -20.74 -10.31
CA ASP A 304 -5.72 -21.76 -9.48
C ASP A 304 -4.71 -22.64 -8.70
N GLU A 305 -3.46 -22.20 -8.65
CA GLU A 305 -2.38 -22.89 -7.93
C GLU A 305 -1.97 -22.17 -6.65
N LYS A 306 -1.14 -22.86 -5.86
CA LYS A 306 -0.44 -22.28 -4.73
C LYS A 306 1.04 -22.17 -5.05
N LEU A 307 1.62 -21.02 -4.70
CA LEU A 307 3.06 -20.80 -4.76
C LEU A 307 3.61 -20.60 -3.36
N THR A 308 4.90 -20.90 -3.20
CA THR A 308 5.64 -20.60 -1.99
C THR A 308 6.05 -19.13 -2.01
N ILE A 309 5.62 -18.38 -1.02
CA ILE A 309 6.15 -17.03 -0.70
C ILE A 309 7.08 -17.12 0.51
N ASN A 310 7.96 -16.12 0.66
CA ASN A 310 9.00 -16.10 1.67
C ASN A 310 8.82 -14.91 2.63
N VAL A 311 9.16 -15.12 3.90
CA VAL A 311 9.08 -14.10 4.95
C VAL A 311 10.34 -14.21 5.80
N PRO A 312 11.43 -13.50 5.45
CA PRO A 312 12.64 -13.47 6.25
C PRO A 312 12.42 -12.64 7.50
N CYS A 313 12.91 -13.14 8.63
CA CYS A 313 12.90 -12.41 9.88
C CYS A 313 14.24 -12.51 10.60
N GLY A 314 14.61 -11.47 11.34
CA GLY A 314 15.76 -11.41 12.24
C GLY A 314 15.32 -11.01 13.64
N THR A 315 15.72 -11.79 14.64
CA THR A 315 15.30 -11.62 16.04
C THR A 315 16.47 -11.31 16.95
N MET A 316 16.33 -10.26 17.76
CA MET A 316 17.16 -9.99 18.94
C MET A 316 16.37 -10.39 20.18
N GLN A 317 16.79 -11.48 20.82
CA GLN A 317 16.07 -12.07 21.94
C GLN A 317 16.15 -11.19 23.20
N GLY A 318 14.99 -10.77 23.69
CA GLY A 318 14.86 -10.05 24.95
C GLY A 318 14.88 -10.95 26.17
N LYS A 319 14.81 -10.35 27.36
CA LYS A 319 14.65 -11.06 28.64
C LYS A 319 13.22 -11.53 28.87
N SER A 320 12.23 -10.86 28.27
CA SER A 320 10.82 -11.25 28.28
C SER A 320 10.39 -11.83 26.93
N ASP A 321 9.24 -12.51 26.95
CA ASP A 321 8.60 -13.06 25.76
C ASP A 321 7.83 -11.99 24.96
N GLU A 322 7.60 -10.80 25.53
CA GLU A 322 6.97 -9.68 24.82
C GLU A 322 7.82 -9.25 23.62
N VAL A 323 7.14 -8.96 22.51
CA VAL A 323 7.80 -8.68 21.23
C VAL A 323 7.32 -7.37 20.61
N VAL A 324 8.28 -6.61 20.07
CA VAL A 324 8.03 -5.53 19.12
C VAL A 324 8.50 -6.01 17.75
N ILE A 325 7.60 -5.95 16.77
CA ILE A 325 7.88 -6.39 15.40
C ILE A 325 7.88 -5.19 14.48
N ILE A 326 8.89 -5.08 13.62
CA ILE A 326 9.04 -4.04 12.61
C ILE A 326 8.99 -4.73 11.24
N GLY A 327 8.19 -4.21 10.31
CA GLY A 327 8.14 -4.74 8.96
C GLY A 327 7.64 -3.78 7.89
N GLY A 328 7.74 -4.27 6.66
CA GLY A 328 7.36 -3.70 5.38
C GLY A 328 7.48 -4.82 4.34
N HIS A 329 6.90 -4.69 3.15
CA HIS A 329 6.98 -5.77 2.18
C HIS A 329 8.18 -5.62 1.25
N HIS A 330 8.65 -6.74 0.72
CA HIS A 330 9.83 -6.78 -0.16
C HIS A 330 9.49 -7.27 -1.57
N ASP A 331 8.34 -7.94 -1.71
CA ASP A 331 7.75 -8.17 -3.02
C ASP A 331 7.26 -6.86 -3.62
N THR A 332 7.17 -6.84 -4.94
CA THR A 332 6.66 -5.71 -5.70
C THR A 332 5.70 -6.24 -6.74
N VAL A 333 4.93 -5.35 -7.35
CA VAL A 333 4.25 -5.67 -8.59
C VAL A 333 5.20 -6.24 -9.65
N TYR A 334 4.68 -7.13 -10.52
CA TYR A 334 5.51 -7.78 -11.54
C TYR A 334 6.04 -6.81 -12.60
N ASN A 335 5.31 -5.72 -12.87
CA ASN A 335 5.52 -4.83 -14.01
C ASN A 335 6.44 -3.64 -13.73
N GLY A 336 7.04 -3.54 -12.54
CA GLY A 336 7.93 -2.43 -12.21
C GLY A 336 8.89 -2.72 -11.06
N PRO A 337 9.96 -1.91 -10.90
CA PRO A 337 11.01 -2.18 -9.91
C PRO A 337 10.57 -2.07 -8.45
N GLY A 338 9.51 -1.31 -8.17
CA GLY A 338 8.95 -1.10 -6.83
C GLY A 338 9.92 -0.38 -5.90
N ALA A 339 10.61 0.65 -6.40
CA ALA A 339 11.58 1.40 -5.59
C ALA A 339 10.89 2.09 -4.41
N ILE A 340 9.70 2.66 -4.62
CA ILE A 340 8.90 3.28 -3.58
C ILE A 340 8.01 2.22 -2.91
N ASP A 341 7.28 1.43 -3.70
CA ASP A 341 6.37 0.37 -3.22
C ASP A 341 6.95 -1.04 -3.48
N ASP A 342 7.59 -1.70 -2.51
CA ASP A 342 7.95 -1.19 -1.16
C ASP A 342 9.43 -1.39 -0.82
N THR A 343 10.30 -1.18 -1.81
CA THR A 343 11.73 -1.21 -1.53
C THR A 343 12.14 -0.13 -0.51
N SER A 344 11.42 0.99 -0.46
CA SER A 344 11.62 2.05 0.53
C SER A 344 11.37 1.57 1.97
N GLY A 345 10.28 0.84 2.20
CA GLY A 345 9.96 0.24 3.49
C GLY A 345 10.93 -0.87 3.88
N SER A 346 11.21 -1.79 2.97
CA SER A 346 12.21 -2.85 3.20
C SER A 346 13.61 -2.32 3.54
N ALA A 347 14.07 -1.27 2.83
CA ALA A 347 15.32 -0.59 3.14
C ALA A 347 15.28 0.08 4.53
N SER A 348 14.12 0.64 4.90
CA SER A 348 13.91 1.26 6.22
C SER A 348 13.94 0.25 7.36
N VAL A 349 13.38 -0.95 7.16
CA VAL A 349 13.46 -2.07 8.11
C VAL A 349 14.91 -2.48 8.33
N LEU A 350 15.69 -2.66 7.24
CA LEU A 350 17.10 -3.04 7.33
C LEU A 350 17.97 -1.94 7.98
N GLU A 351 17.70 -0.67 7.66
CA GLU A 351 18.42 0.44 8.25
C GLU A 351 18.13 0.60 9.74
N MET A 352 16.86 0.50 10.15
CA MET A 352 16.49 0.48 11.56
C MET A 352 17.13 -0.70 12.29
N ALA A 353 17.19 -1.88 11.66
CA ALA A 353 17.87 -3.05 12.22
C ALA A 353 19.37 -2.79 12.43
N ALA A 354 20.04 -2.08 11.51
CA ALA A 354 21.46 -1.74 11.65
C ALA A 354 21.72 -0.77 12.81
N GLN A 355 20.87 0.24 12.97
CA GLN A 355 20.96 1.20 14.08
C GLN A 355 20.68 0.52 15.43
N MET A 356 19.64 -0.32 15.49
CA MET A 356 19.29 -1.07 16.69
C MET A 356 20.38 -2.09 17.08
N ALA A 357 21.08 -2.71 16.12
CA ALA A 357 22.19 -3.61 16.40
C ALA A 357 23.32 -2.89 17.17
N THR A 358 23.67 -1.67 16.75
CA THR A 358 24.65 -0.82 17.46
C THR A 358 24.19 -0.48 18.88
N ILE A 359 22.88 -0.23 19.05
CA ILE A 359 22.29 0.03 20.37
C ILE A 359 22.34 -1.21 21.25
N PHE A 360 22.02 -2.40 20.74
CA PHE A 360 22.11 -3.66 21.49
C PHE A 360 23.56 -3.99 21.88
N GLU A 361 24.53 -3.70 21.03
CA GLU A 361 25.95 -3.86 21.36
C GLU A 361 26.37 -2.95 22.53
N SER A 362 25.89 -1.70 22.55
CA SER A 362 26.26 -0.72 23.57
C SER A 362 25.50 -0.85 24.90
N LYS A 363 24.19 -1.16 24.86
CA LYS A 363 23.32 -1.25 26.04
C LYS A 363 23.14 -2.68 26.56
N GLY A 364 23.55 -3.68 25.77
CA GLY A 364 23.41 -5.10 26.09
C GLY A 364 22.06 -5.68 25.71
N GLN A 365 21.72 -6.82 26.29
CA GLN A 365 20.48 -7.53 25.96
C GLN A 365 19.24 -6.68 26.30
N PRO A 366 18.31 -6.47 25.34
CA PRO A 366 17.09 -5.74 25.59
C PRO A 366 16.16 -6.48 26.56
N ASP A 367 15.25 -5.75 27.17
CA ASP A 367 14.24 -6.34 28.05
C ASP A 367 13.14 -7.04 27.23
N ARG A 368 12.66 -6.42 26.15
CA ARG A 368 11.73 -7.05 25.20
C ARG A 368 12.46 -7.60 23.98
N THR A 369 11.84 -8.61 23.36
CA THR A 369 12.31 -9.14 22.07
C THR A 369 12.01 -8.12 20.96
N VAL A 370 12.98 -7.90 20.08
CA VAL A 370 12.81 -7.04 18.90
C VAL A 370 13.01 -7.89 17.66
N LYS A 371 12.05 -7.86 16.73
CA LYS A 371 12.05 -8.66 15.51
C LYS A 371 11.84 -7.79 14.29
N PHE A 372 12.69 -7.95 13.29
CA PHE A 372 12.57 -7.31 11.98
C PHE A 372 12.14 -8.37 10.99
N CYS A 373 11.07 -8.14 10.23
CA CYS A 373 10.58 -9.05 9.20
C CYS A 373 10.23 -8.26 7.95
N THR A 374 10.46 -8.84 6.77
CA THR A 374 9.85 -8.32 5.53
C THR A 374 8.88 -9.34 4.96
N TRP A 375 7.81 -8.86 4.33
CA TRP A 375 6.69 -9.69 3.89
C TRP A 375 6.75 -9.92 2.39
N GLY A 376 6.48 -11.15 1.97
CA GLY A 376 6.14 -11.48 0.59
C GLY A 376 4.63 -11.67 0.46
N GLY A 377 4.09 -11.41 -0.71
CA GLY A 377 2.68 -11.60 -1.07
C GLY A 377 1.76 -10.48 -0.59
N GLU A 378 2.31 -9.30 -0.29
CA GLU A 378 1.52 -8.12 0.09
C GLU A 378 0.58 -7.73 -1.06
N GLU A 379 1.18 -7.59 -2.25
CA GLU A 379 0.58 -7.00 -3.45
C GLU A 379 -0.62 -7.80 -3.99
N GLU A 380 -0.62 -9.11 -3.70
CA GLU A 380 -1.69 -10.04 -4.07
C GLU A 380 -2.67 -10.32 -2.92
N GLY A 381 -2.56 -9.65 -1.78
CA GLY A 381 -3.56 -9.68 -0.72
C GLY A 381 -3.03 -9.98 0.68
N LEU A 382 -1.87 -9.46 1.06
CA LEU A 382 -1.28 -9.55 2.41
C LEU A 382 -0.96 -10.99 2.84
N TRP A 383 -0.60 -11.86 1.88
CA TRP A 383 -0.48 -13.30 2.13
C TRP A 383 0.58 -13.64 3.17
N GLY A 384 1.75 -12.99 3.12
CA GLY A 384 2.86 -13.26 4.04
C GLY A 384 2.52 -12.89 5.48
N SER A 385 2.05 -11.67 5.72
CA SER A 385 1.66 -11.21 7.05
C SER A 385 0.45 -11.98 7.61
N LYS A 386 -0.57 -12.26 6.79
CA LYS A 386 -1.71 -13.13 7.19
C LYS A 386 -1.25 -14.52 7.62
N ALA A 387 -0.42 -15.17 6.80
CA ALA A 387 0.08 -16.52 7.10
C ALA A 387 0.96 -16.54 8.35
N TYR A 388 1.82 -15.54 8.51
CA TYR A 388 2.66 -15.39 9.70
C TYR A 388 1.83 -15.17 10.97
N VAL A 389 0.83 -14.27 10.92
CA VAL A 389 -0.06 -14.03 12.07
C VAL A 389 -0.87 -15.27 12.41
N GLU A 390 -1.40 -15.99 11.42
CA GLU A 390 -2.15 -17.23 11.69
C GLU A 390 -1.28 -18.33 12.28
N GLN A 391 -0.05 -18.51 11.79
CA GLN A 391 0.90 -19.49 12.35
C GLN A 391 1.29 -19.14 13.79
N ASN A 392 1.48 -17.85 14.09
CA ASN A 392 1.97 -17.36 15.38
C ASN A 392 0.86 -16.81 16.29
N LYS A 393 -0.41 -17.11 15.97
CA LYS A 393 -1.61 -16.49 16.56
C LYS A 393 -1.62 -16.50 18.09
N ALA A 394 -1.33 -17.65 18.70
CA ALA A 394 -1.29 -17.79 20.15
C ALA A 394 -0.17 -16.94 20.77
N TYR A 395 1.03 -16.97 20.19
CA TYR A 395 2.17 -16.21 20.68
C TYR A 395 1.92 -14.70 20.55
N LEU A 396 1.47 -14.22 19.38
CA LEU A 396 1.20 -12.81 19.13
C LEU A 396 -0.01 -12.29 19.92
N GLY A 397 -1.00 -13.14 20.19
CA GLY A 397 -2.15 -12.79 21.02
C GLY A 397 -1.75 -12.44 22.45
N GLU A 398 -0.77 -13.16 23.01
CA GLU A 398 -0.30 -12.95 24.38
C GLU A 398 0.87 -11.95 24.48
N ASN A 399 1.75 -11.91 23.48
CA ASN A 399 3.08 -11.29 23.62
C ASN A 399 3.34 -10.10 22.69
N LEU A 400 2.51 -9.84 21.68
CA LEU A 400 2.76 -8.69 20.79
C LEU A 400 2.49 -7.37 21.54
N ARG A 401 3.55 -6.60 21.78
CA ARG A 401 3.46 -5.25 22.35
C ARG A 401 3.13 -4.21 21.29
N LEU A 402 3.76 -4.30 20.12
CA LEU A 402 3.60 -3.35 19.03
C LEU A 402 4.05 -3.96 17.70
N TYR A 403 3.30 -3.68 16.63
CA TYR A 403 3.75 -3.85 15.24
C TYR A 403 4.03 -2.47 14.61
N VAL A 404 5.20 -2.31 13.97
CA VAL A 404 5.61 -1.10 13.25
C VAL A 404 5.58 -1.42 11.76
N ASN A 405 4.77 -0.71 10.99
CA ASN A 405 4.66 -0.88 9.54
C ASN A 405 5.33 0.29 8.81
N LEU A 406 6.28 -0.02 7.95
CA LEU A 406 7.09 0.94 7.20
C LEU A 406 6.83 0.89 5.69
N ASP A 407 5.67 0.38 5.28
CA ASP A 407 5.21 0.41 3.90
C ASP A 407 5.08 1.86 3.37
N MET A 408 5.66 2.12 2.20
CA MET A 408 5.55 3.39 1.47
C MET A 408 5.83 4.62 2.36
N ASN A 409 6.84 4.51 3.24
CA ASN A 409 7.22 5.57 4.16
C ASN A 409 8.03 6.72 3.49
N HIS A 410 8.27 6.62 2.19
CA HIS A 410 9.02 7.56 1.35
C HIS A 410 8.20 8.80 0.95
N VAL A 411 8.90 9.93 0.88
CA VAL A 411 8.37 11.21 0.37
C VAL A 411 9.09 11.56 -0.93
N ASP A 412 8.34 11.81 -2.00
CA ASP A 412 8.87 12.14 -3.33
C ASP A 412 9.92 13.25 -3.33
N ILE A 413 10.95 13.15 -4.18
CA ILE A 413 11.96 14.22 -4.35
C ILE A 413 11.36 15.51 -4.95
N ASP A 414 10.27 15.41 -5.71
CA ASP A 414 9.53 16.54 -6.26
C ASP A 414 8.35 16.93 -5.36
N TYR A 415 8.67 17.74 -4.36
CA TYR A 415 7.70 18.29 -3.41
C TYR A 415 6.66 19.20 -4.06
N GLU A 416 6.95 19.82 -5.21
CA GLU A 416 6.04 20.78 -5.83
C GLU A 416 4.83 20.09 -6.46
N THR A 417 5.03 18.90 -7.03
CA THR A 417 3.97 18.15 -7.71
C THR A 417 3.32 17.11 -6.81
N ARG A 418 4.11 16.36 -6.03
CA ARG A 418 3.60 15.23 -5.24
C ARG A 418 3.30 15.58 -3.79
N GLY A 419 3.96 16.60 -3.26
CA GLY A 419 3.88 17.02 -1.87
C GLY A 419 4.99 16.43 -0.99
N ASN A 420 5.15 17.00 0.20
CA ASN A 420 6.22 16.69 1.15
C ASN A 420 5.70 16.11 2.49
N SER A 421 4.50 15.54 2.50
CA SER A 421 3.89 15.06 3.74
C SER A 421 4.39 13.68 4.14
N VAL A 422 4.60 13.49 5.43
CA VAL A 422 4.76 12.18 6.06
C VAL A 422 3.74 12.05 7.18
N THR A 423 2.98 10.96 7.20
CA THR A 423 1.93 10.72 8.18
C THR A 423 2.32 9.53 9.05
N LEU A 424 2.50 9.79 10.34
CA LEU A 424 2.74 8.80 11.38
C LEU A 424 1.43 8.59 12.15
N PHE A 425 0.91 7.37 12.16
CA PHE A 425 -0.37 7.10 12.79
C PHE A 425 -0.40 5.78 13.55
N THR A 426 -1.34 5.69 14.48
CA THR A 426 -1.51 4.54 15.37
C THR A 426 -2.95 4.33 15.74
N ASN A 427 -3.30 3.15 16.23
CA ASN A 427 -4.62 2.84 16.80
C ASN A 427 -4.65 2.93 18.34
N ASN A 428 -3.60 3.46 18.96
CA ASN A 428 -3.50 3.52 20.41
C ASN A 428 -3.13 4.92 20.93
N GLU A 429 -3.95 5.47 21.83
CA GLU A 429 -3.74 6.80 22.40
C GLU A 429 -2.43 6.93 23.18
N VAL A 430 -2.00 5.88 23.89
CA VAL A 430 -0.78 5.91 24.69
C VAL A 430 0.43 5.89 23.77
N ASP A 431 0.43 5.02 22.76
CA ASP A 431 1.52 4.95 21.80
C ASP A 431 1.62 6.28 21.01
N LEU A 432 0.49 6.94 20.69
CA LEU A 432 0.47 8.28 20.08
C LEU A 432 1.12 9.35 20.95
N GLN A 433 0.95 9.31 22.27
CA GLN A 433 1.60 10.27 23.18
C GLN A 433 3.13 10.14 23.13
N TYR A 434 3.64 8.91 23.12
CA TYR A 434 5.07 8.65 22.98
C TYR A 434 5.60 9.16 21.64
N ILE A 435 4.91 8.84 20.54
CA ILE A 435 5.28 9.30 19.19
C ILE A 435 5.28 10.83 19.13
N THR A 436 4.25 11.48 19.67
CA THR A 436 4.15 12.95 19.71
C THR A 436 5.32 13.58 20.45
N ALA A 437 5.71 13.03 21.60
CA ALA A 437 6.83 13.53 22.38
C ALA A 437 8.16 13.35 21.63
N ILE A 438 8.38 12.19 21.00
CA ILE A 438 9.57 11.90 20.20
C ILE A 438 9.63 12.79 18.96
N THR A 439 8.52 12.96 18.24
CA THR A 439 8.43 13.87 17.08
C THR A 439 8.76 15.31 17.49
N SER A 440 8.23 15.79 18.62
CA SER A 440 8.54 17.14 19.13
C SER A 440 10.03 17.30 19.44
N GLN A 441 10.67 16.24 19.94
CA GLN A 441 12.11 16.24 20.18
C GLN A 441 12.91 16.20 18.87
N TYR A 442 12.50 15.37 17.92
CA TYR A 442 13.08 15.29 16.58
C TYR A 442 13.04 16.64 15.87
N GLU A 443 11.91 17.34 15.88
CA GLU A 443 11.74 18.68 15.29
C GLU A 443 12.69 19.71 15.91
N LYS A 444 12.97 19.59 17.22
CA LYS A 444 13.87 20.47 17.95
C LYS A 444 15.34 20.20 17.63
N GLU A 445 15.73 18.93 17.54
CA GLU A 445 17.13 18.52 17.35
C GLU A 445 17.56 18.49 15.88
N ASN A 446 16.61 18.20 14.97
CA ASN A 446 16.83 18.06 13.54
C ASN A 446 15.99 19.08 12.75
N SER A 447 15.91 20.34 13.22
CA SER A 447 14.98 21.34 12.68
C SER A 447 15.16 21.63 11.19
N GLU A 448 16.40 21.57 10.67
CA GLU A 448 16.62 21.76 9.23
C GLU A 448 15.95 20.66 8.41
N MET A 449 16.04 19.42 8.87
CA MET A 449 15.39 18.28 8.26
C MET A 449 13.87 18.40 8.41
N ALA A 450 13.37 18.55 9.65
CA ALA A 450 11.94 18.57 9.95
C ALA A 450 11.18 19.67 9.19
N ASN A 451 11.77 20.86 9.02
CA ASN A 451 11.13 21.96 8.29
C ASN A 451 10.93 21.70 6.78
N ARG A 452 11.55 20.67 6.22
CA ARG A 452 11.37 20.28 4.80
C ARG A 452 10.13 19.43 4.58
N TYR A 453 9.56 18.86 5.64
CA TYR A 453 8.48 17.88 5.56
C TYR A 453 7.27 18.33 6.37
N ASP A 454 6.08 18.01 5.89
CA ASP A 454 4.84 18.18 6.64
C ASP A 454 4.59 16.91 7.46
N ILE A 455 5.12 16.88 8.69
CA ILE A 455 5.00 15.74 9.61
C ILE A 455 3.62 15.78 10.27
N ARG A 456 2.80 14.77 9.98
CA ARG A 456 1.43 14.65 10.48
C ARG A 456 1.33 13.47 11.44
N LEU A 457 0.60 13.68 12.54
CA LEU A 457 0.30 12.63 13.52
C LEU A 457 -1.21 12.35 13.53
N ALA A 458 -1.61 11.07 13.52
CA ALA A 458 -3.03 10.69 13.55
C ALA A 458 -3.34 9.49 14.46
N LEU A 459 -4.58 9.47 14.97
CA LEU A 459 -5.14 8.37 15.77
C LEU A 459 -6.28 7.70 15.01
N TYR A 460 -6.19 6.38 14.88
CA TYR A 460 -7.21 5.52 14.28
C TYR A 460 -7.68 4.44 15.28
N ALA A 461 -8.33 4.86 16.36
CA ALA A 461 -8.78 4.00 17.46
C ALA A 461 -10.22 3.47 17.31
N GLY A 462 -10.88 3.76 16.19
CA GLY A 462 -12.22 3.27 15.84
C GLY A 462 -12.25 1.78 15.50
N ALA A 463 -13.45 1.25 15.31
CA ALA A 463 -13.63 -0.15 14.94
C ALA A 463 -13.19 -0.43 13.48
N LYS A 464 -12.82 -1.68 13.17
CA LYS A 464 -12.45 -2.10 11.81
C LYS A 464 -13.51 -1.69 10.79
N GLY A 465 -13.10 -0.94 9.77
CA GLY A 465 -13.95 -0.48 8.67
C GLY A 465 -14.66 0.86 8.92
N GLU A 466 -14.57 1.43 10.12
CA GLU A 466 -15.02 2.79 10.38
C GLU A 466 -13.98 3.83 9.91
N PRO A 467 -14.38 5.07 9.59
CA PRO A 467 -13.46 6.11 9.07
C PRO A 467 -12.30 6.46 10.01
N ASP A 468 -12.48 6.26 11.31
CA ASP A 468 -11.49 6.46 12.35
C ASP A 468 -10.88 5.14 12.86
N GLY A 469 -11.15 4.01 12.22
CA GLY A 469 -10.52 2.73 12.51
C GLY A 469 -9.24 2.51 11.71
N MET A 470 -8.31 1.71 12.25
CA MET A 470 -7.06 1.39 11.54
C MET A 470 -7.40 0.66 10.23
N PRO A 471 -6.89 1.11 9.07
CA PRO A 471 -7.20 0.48 7.81
C PRO A 471 -6.70 -0.97 7.75
N TYR A 472 -7.29 -1.76 6.86
CA TYR A 472 -6.82 -3.12 6.53
C TYR A 472 -6.37 -3.10 5.07
N ASN A 473 -5.27 -2.41 4.82
CA ASN A 473 -4.76 -2.11 3.48
C ASN A 473 -3.27 -2.41 3.29
N SER A 474 -2.59 -2.89 4.34
CA SER A 474 -1.17 -3.23 4.35
C SER A 474 -0.91 -4.22 5.50
N ASP A 475 0.32 -4.68 5.66
CA ASP A 475 0.71 -5.79 6.55
C ASP A 475 0.37 -5.58 8.02
N HIS A 476 0.11 -4.34 8.47
CA HIS A 476 -0.39 -4.08 9.83
C HIS A 476 -1.79 -4.63 10.09
N GLY A 477 -2.63 -4.76 9.06
CA GLY A 477 -4.02 -5.22 9.19
C GLY A 477 -4.14 -6.56 9.93
N PRO A 478 -3.43 -7.62 9.49
CA PRO A 478 -3.38 -8.89 10.20
C PRO A 478 -2.92 -8.80 11.67
N PHE A 479 -1.89 -8.00 11.97
CA PHE A 479 -1.41 -7.83 13.35
C PHE A 479 -2.42 -7.11 14.25
N VAL A 480 -3.25 -6.24 13.69
CA VAL A 480 -4.30 -5.54 14.44
C VAL A 480 -5.51 -6.45 14.64
N TYR A 481 -6.01 -7.08 13.58
CA TYR A 481 -7.36 -7.66 13.60
C TYR A 481 -7.42 -9.20 13.62
N ASP A 482 -6.35 -9.90 13.23
CA ASP A 482 -6.45 -11.34 12.92
C ASP A 482 -5.77 -12.24 13.97
N ARG A 483 -5.25 -11.65 15.06
CA ARG A 483 -4.60 -12.37 16.17
C ARG A 483 -5.52 -13.28 16.99
N GLY A 484 -6.83 -13.26 16.74
CA GLY A 484 -7.81 -14.09 17.46
C GLY A 484 -8.05 -13.68 18.92
N THR A 485 -7.60 -12.49 19.31
CA THR A 485 -7.89 -11.87 20.60
C THR A 485 -9.19 -11.06 20.54
N LYS A 486 -9.76 -10.74 21.71
CA LYS A 486 -10.93 -9.84 21.79
C LYS A 486 -10.57 -8.37 21.60
N GLU A 487 -9.34 -8.02 21.94
CA GLU A 487 -8.79 -6.67 21.80
C GLU A 487 -7.92 -6.62 20.55
N ASP A 488 -8.01 -5.52 19.83
CA ASP A 488 -7.20 -5.27 18.64
C ASP A 488 -5.72 -5.17 19.03
N GLY A 489 -4.84 -5.65 18.14
CA GLY A 489 -3.39 -5.46 18.26
C GLY A 489 -3.02 -4.00 18.10
N ARG A 490 -1.88 -3.60 18.67
CA ARG A 490 -1.38 -2.24 18.56
C ARG A 490 -0.44 -2.13 17.38
N ALA A 491 -0.65 -1.12 16.55
CA ALA A 491 0.20 -0.82 15.42
C ALA A 491 0.54 0.66 15.33
N VAL A 492 1.74 0.95 14.83
CA VAL A 492 2.14 2.27 14.33
C VAL A 492 2.52 2.11 12.86
N VAL A 493 2.15 3.07 12.03
CA VAL A 493 2.30 3.01 10.58
C VAL A 493 2.81 4.34 10.07
N CYS A 494 3.65 4.33 9.05
CA CYS A 494 4.12 5.53 8.37
C CYS A 494 3.76 5.47 6.90
N TYR A 495 3.12 6.52 6.38
CA TYR A 495 2.97 6.74 4.93
C TYR A 495 3.53 8.09 4.55
N GLY A 496 4.42 8.13 3.56
CA GLY A 496 4.90 9.37 2.98
C GLY A 496 3.98 9.88 1.87
N SER A 497 4.44 10.84 1.08
CA SER A 497 3.67 11.32 -0.09
C SER A 497 3.66 10.30 -1.22
N GLY A 498 4.50 9.25 -1.17
CA GLY A 498 4.64 8.25 -2.22
C GLY A 498 5.21 8.85 -3.50
N SER A 499 4.91 8.25 -4.65
CA SER A 499 5.37 8.71 -5.97
C SER A 499 4.21 8.72 -6.97
N SER A 500 4.38 9.43 -8.10
CA SER A 500 3.40 9.41 -9.20
C SER A 500 3.46 8.12 -10.02
N GLU A 501 4.60 7.44 -9.97
CA GLU A 501 4.97 6.24 -10.72
C GLU A 501 4.52 4.94 -10.04
N TYR A 502 3.80 5.07 -8.93
CA TYR A 502 3.17 4.00 -8.17
C TYR A 502 2.63 2.84 -9.03
N HIS A 503 3.11 1.61 -8.79
CA HIS A 503 2.71 0.39 -9.50
C HIS A 503 2.91 0.42 -11.04
N THR A 504 3.78 1.30 -11.53
CA THR A 504 4.17 1.37 -12.94
C THR A 504 5.60 0.89 -13.15
N TYR A 505 6.00 0.72 -14.42
CA TYR A 505 7.37 0.38 -14.78
C TYR A 505 8.41 1.46 -14.45
N LEU A 506 7.96 2.66 -14.06
CA LEU A 506 8.80 3.80 -13.70
C LEU A 506 8.92 4.01 -12.19
N ASP A 507 8.39 3.10 -11.37
CA ASP A 507 8.68 3.07 -9.93
C ASP A 507 10.11 2.57 -9.68
N ASP A 508 11.08 3.40 -10.09
CA ASP A 508 12.51 3.15 -10.05
C ASP A 508 13.25 4.15 -9.14
N MET A 509 14.57 4.00 -9.02
CA MET A 509 15.38 4.80 -8.10
C MET A 509 15.54 6.28 -8.51
N SER A 510 14.95 6.73 -9.62
CA SER A 510 15.10 8.10 -10.13
C SER A 510 14.43 9.17 -9.25
N ARG A 511 13.36 8.80 -8.54
CA ARG A 511 12.62 9.67 -7.60
C ARG A 511 12.80 9.26 -6.14
N PHE A 512 13.64 8.26 -5.90
CA PHE A 512 13.94 7.79 -4.56
C PHE A 512 14.65 8.89 -3.76
N ASN A 513 14.11 9.17 -2.56
CA ASN A 513 14.51 10.24 -1.67
C ASN A 513 14.87 9.63 -0.31
N GLU A 514 16.10 9.14 -0.22
CA GLU A 514 16.60 8.38 0.92
C GLU A 514 16.56 9.16 2.24
N GLU A 515 16.82 10.47 2.25
CA GLU A 515 16.75 11.29 3.47
C GLU A 515 15.36 11.28 4.13
N SER A 516 14.29 11.14 3.33
CA SER A 516 12.91 11.14 3.85
C SER A 516 12.62 9.94 4.75
N LEU A 517 13.27 8.80 4.50
CA LEU A 517 13.13 7.58 5.30
C LEU A 517 13.58 7.83 6.75
N GLY A 518 14.57 8.72 6.92
CA GLY A 518 15.12 9.10 8.21
C GLY A 518 14.08 9.62 9.20
N LEU A 519 12.99 10.24 8.73
CA LEU A 519 11.87 10.69 9.58
C LEU A 519 11.28 9.54 10.39
N SER A 520 10.76 8.54 9.68
CA SER A 520 10.09 7.39 10.28
C SER A 520 11.07 6.49 11.01
N ILE A 521 12.26 6.27 10.46
CA ILE A 521 13.30 5.45 11.10
C ILE A 521 13.72 6.06 12.42
N THR A 522 13.98 7.38 12.47
CA THR A 522 14.41 8.04 13.70
C THR A 522 13.27 8.04 14.73
N ILE A 523 12.06 8.45 14.34
CA ILE A 523 10.94 8.60 15.28
C ILE A 523 10.47 7.23 15.80
N TYR A 524 10.15 6.29 14.91
CA TYR A 524 9.69 4.96 15.31
C TYR A 524 10.83 4.11 15.86
N GLY A 525 12.04 4.21 15.33
CA GLY A 525 13.18 3.48 15.88
C GLY A 525 13.56 3.95 17.28
N THR A 526 13.41 5.25 17.59
CA THR A 526 13.53 5.76 18.96
C THR A 526 12.44 5.19 19.88
N TYR A 527 11.22 5.10 19.38
CA TYR A 527 10.13 4.51 20.15
C TYR A 527 10.34 3.00 20.38
N VAL A 528 10.78 2.27 19.37
CA VAL A 528 11.17 0.85 19.45
C VAL A 528 12.31 0.67 20.46
N ASN A 529 13.36 1.49 20.41
CA ASN A 529 14.45 1.49 21.38
C ASN A 529 13.94 1.71 22.81
N TYR A 530 13.03 2.67 23.01
CA TYR A 530 12.41 2.88 24.31
C TYR A 530 11.63 1.65 24.80
N LEU A 531 10.78 1.07 23.94
CA LEU A 531 10.03 -0.15 24.28
C LEU A 531 10.92 -1.36 24.54
N ALA A 532 12.06 -1.46 23.85
CA ALA A 532 13.01 -2.56 24.00
C ALA A 532 13.64 -2.58 25.41
N TYR A 533 13.79 -1.44 26.08
CA TYR A 533 14.45 -1.30 27.40
C TYR A 533 13.51 -0.81 28.53
N SER A 534 12.19 -0.80 28.31
CA SER A 534 11.23 -0.32 29.31
C SER A 534 10.00 -1.21 29.39
N ILE A 535 10.04 -2.27 30.22
CA ILE A 535 8.92 -3.22 30.42
C ILE A 535 7.63 -2.54 30.91
N ASN A 536 7.72 -1.38 31.56
CA ASN A 536 6.54 -0.67 32.06
C ASN A 536 5.89 0.26 31.02
N ALA A 537 6.46 0.33 29.81
CA ALA A 537 5.97 1.17 28.70
C ALA A 537 5.00 0.47 27.77
#